data_AF-A0A954FSW1-F1
#
_entry.id   AF-A0A954FSW1-F1
#
_cell.length_a   1.000
_cell.length_b   1.000
_cell.length_c   1.000
_cell.angle_alpha   90.00
_cell.angle_beta   90.00
_cell.angle_gamma   90.00
#
_symmetry.space_group_name_H-M   'P 1'
#
loop_
_entity.id
_entity.type
_entity.pdbx_description
1 polymer ?
#
loop_
_entity_poly.entity_id
_entity_poly.type
_entity_poly.pdbx_seq_one_letter_code
_entity_poly.pdbx_strand_id
1 'polypeptide(L)'
;MVTVVTSNVTLEGEQIQNGVNLVAGNRVLLVGQADQAENGIHVVGSGVYGPWTRPADFTTGGEAAGTWTYIEQGTEHAGTIWFCYTNRTCIIDTDEQEWRNVNEDPVGGFDISDLMEEPNNTSLDYIPKHDGTGMRKIKRNDFLLPGIRTETYSYGSTVTINLADPERNFTVTLTGDTMLAVVNAKPGEVFDVKIIQDGTGGHALTWFETINWAGGSAPTLTPTANSADWYQFICTDTNTFDCRYYSQSLGTSSGSSIALGSNVLMYFPLDETSGNRVSAVNSSDILTSVATPGYGAGIKSNAIQFNGTTQYLYYDFGPGDVLDFEDTDFTIALWLNFDSVATNENLIYGPTFALAYYSFESKVRYFCYGDSTTGTAVSTATVSASAWHLFVCTHDSVNNLVKLSIDGETYNTAAFAGGLRTVPLSSRLYVGRDSSGSYFFAGMVDEMGIWNKAFSQAEVTALYNSGAGKFYPFI
;
A
#
# COMPACT_ATOMS: atom_id res chain seq x y z
N MET A 1 -11.74 6.99 30.53
CA MET A 1 -11.63 5.54 30.79
C MET A 1 -10.35 5.32 31.58
N VAL A 2 -10.46 4.78 32.79
CA VAL A 2 -9.47 5.02 33.85
C VAL A 2 -8.21 4.17 33.68
N THR A 3 -8.33 2.86 33.42
CA THR A 3 -7.17 1.98 33.29
C THR A 3 -7.52 0.69 32.53
N VAL A 4 -6.50 -0.11 32.17
CA VAL A 4 -6.63 -1.49 31.65
C VAL A 4 -6.15 -2.49 32.69
N VAL A 5 -6.81 -3.65 32.74
CA VAL A 5 -6.46 -4.76 33.62
C VAL A 5 -6.22 -6.00 32.76
N THR A 6 -4.98 -6.47 32.77
CA THR A 6 -4.46 -7.57 31.96
C THR A 6 -4.48 -8.92 32.68
N SER A 7 -4.93 -8.95 33.95
CA SER A 7 -5.08 -10.14 34.77
C SER A 7 -6.54 -10.38 35.18
N ASN A 8 -6.84 -11.60 35.59
CA ASN A 8 -8.17 -11.94 36.10
C ASN A 8 -8.45 -11.21 37.42
N VAL A 9 -9.65 -10.65 37.56
CA VAL A 9 -10.10 -9.91 38.75
C VAL A 9 -11.54 -10.24 39.09
N THR A 10 -11.92 -10.11 40.36
CA THR A 10 -13.32 -10.20 40.77
C THR A 10 -14.06 -8.92 40.38
N LEU A 11 -15.23 -9.04 39.75
CA LEU A 11 -16.04 -7.93 39.28
C LEU A 11 -16.89 -7.28 40.39
N GLU A 12 -16.28 -6.94 41.52
CA GLU A 12 -16.97 -6.35 42.65
C GLU A 12 -16.13 -5.31 43.42
N GLY A 13 -16.82 -4.27 43.87
CA GLY A 13 -16.33 -3.21 44.74
C GLY A 13 -15.20 -2.36 44.22
N GLU A 14 -14.76 -1.43 45.06
CA GLU A 14 -13.63 -0.55 44.78
C GLU A 14 -12.31 -1.31 44.98
N GLN A 15 -11.37 -1.16 44.06
CA GLN A 15 -10.13 -1.95 44.02
C GLN A 15 -8.95 -1.10 43.56
N ILE A 16 -7.73 -1.59 43.79
CA ILE A 16 -6.53 -1.02 43.15
C ILE A 16 -6.10 -1.96 42.04
N GLN A 17 -6.14 -1.48 40.80
CA GLN A 17 -5.73 -2.24 39.62
C GLN A 17 -4.79 -1.39 38.77
N ASN A 18 -3.71 -2.01 38.26
CA ASN A 18 -2.68 -1.33 37.48
C ASN A 18 -2.20 0.00 38.13
N GLY A 19 -2.02 -0.02 39.45
CA GLY A 19 -1.60 1.15 40.24
C GLY A 19 -2.64 2.27 40.37
N VAL A 20 -3.86 2.11 39.86
CA VAL A 20 -4.95 3.10 39.97
C VAL A 20 -5.98 2.66 41.00
N ASN A 21 -6.39 3.59 41.87
CA ASN A 21 -7.48 3.36 42.82
C ASN A 21 -8.84 3.52 42.11
N LEU A 22 -9.44 2.39 41.73
CA LEU A 22 -10.72 2.30 41.07
C LEU A 22 -11.86 2.49 42.07
N VAL A 23 -12.57 3.62 41.96
CA VAL A 23 -13.73 3.95 42.79
C VAL A 23 -15.03 3.85 42.00
N ALA A 24 -16.17 3.85 42.71
CA ALA A 24 -17.49 3.75 42.09
C ALA A 24 -17.68 4.69 40.89
N GLY A 25 -18.22 4.16 39.78
CA GLY A 25 -18.47 4.92 38.55
C GLY A 25 -17.25 5.07 37.63
N ASN A 26 -16.06 4.64 38.06
CA ASN A 26 -14.90 4.57 37.17
C ASN A 26 -15.10 3.51 36.09
N ARG A 27 -14.58 3.78 34.89
CA ARG A 27 -14.60 2.82 33.78
C ARG A 27 -13.25 2.13 33.65
N VAL A 28 -13.25 0.83 33.42
CA VAL A 28 -12.05 -0.01 33.33
C VAL A 28 -12.16 -0.96 32.14
N LEU A 29 -11.04 -1.17 31.43
CA LEU A 29 -10.95 -2.18 30.37
C LEU A 29 -10.42 -3.48 30.97
N LEU A 30 -11.14 -4.58 30.80
CA LEU A 30 -10.66 -5.90 31.18
C LEU A 30 -10.26 -6.68 29.94
N VAL A 31 -9.02 -7.16 29.92
CA VAL A 31 -8.49 -7.97 28.80
C VAL A 31 -7.95 -9.33 29.26
N GLY A 32 -7.91 -9.56 30.58
CA GLY A 32 -7.35 -10.78 31.19
C GLY A 32 -8.31 -11.57 32.05
N GLN A 33 -9.64 -11.44 31.89
CA GLN A 33 -10.59 -12.29 32.62
C GLN A 33 -10.42 -13.77 32.28
N ALA A 34 -10.70 -14.65 33.24
CA ALA A 34 -10.65 -16.09 33.06
C ALA A 34 -11.79 -16.59 32.14
N ASP A 35 -12.97 -15.99 32.23
CA ASP A 35 -14.00 -16.09 31.19
C ASP A 35 -13.82 -14.91 30.23
N GLN A 36 -13.41 -15.20 29.01
CA GLN A 36 -13.13 -14.17 28.02
C GLN A 36 -14.39 -13.45 27.52
N ALA A 37 -15.59 -13.96 27.79
CA ALA A 37 -16.83 -13.22 27.51
C ALA A 37 -17.02 -12.03 28.47
N GLU A 38 -16.40 -12.07 29.65
CA GLU A 38 -16.42 -10.99 30.65
C GLU A 38 -15.43 -9.86 30.35
N ASN A 39 -14.50 -10.05 29.41
CA ASN A 39 -13.60 -8.99 28.93
C ASN A 39 -14.39 -7.79 28.37
N GLY A 40 -13.69 -6.68 28.10
CA GLY A 40 -14.28 -5.44 27.63
C GLY A 40 -14.53 -4.42 28.74
N ILE A 41 -15.40 -3.45 28.48
CA ILE A 41 -15.53 -2.27 29.34
C ILE A 41 -16.51 -2.52 30.48
N HIS A 42 -16.10 -2.17 31.70
CA HIS A 42 -16.91 -2.24 32.92
C HIS A 42 -16.92 -0.91 33.67
N VAL A 43 -17.96 -0.71 34.48
CA VAL A 43 -18.10 0.38 35.45
C VAL A 43 -17.98 -0.20 36.85
N VAL A 44 -17.10 0.37 37.66
CA VAL A 44 -16.82 -0.05 39.03
C VAL A 44 -18.03 0.21 39.92
N GLY A 45 -18.46 -0.82 40.66
CA GLY A 45 -19.60 -0.74 41.58
C GLY A 45 -19.25 -0.06 42.90
N SER A 46 -20.26 0.56 43.53
CA SER A 46 -20.09 1.28 44.79
C SER A 46 -20.03 0.36 46.01
N GLY A 47 -19.09 0.64 46.92
CA GLY A 47 -18.93 -0.09 48.19
C GLY A 47 -18.19 -1.43 48.02
N VAL A 48 -17.89 -2.11 49.12
CA VAL A 48 -17.00 -3.29 49.13
C VAL A 48 -17.49 -4.46 48.26
N TYR A 49 -18.80 -4.55 48.02
CA TYR A 49 -19.44 -5.63 47.23
C TYR A 49 -20.29 -5.08 46.07
N GLY A 50 -20.08 -3.84 45.65
CA GLY A 50 -20.84 -3.26 44.55
C GLY A 50 -20.49 -3.96 43.23
N PRO A 51 -21.42 -4.58 42.50
CA PRO A 51 -21.08 -5.30 41.28
C PRO A 51 -20.56 -4.34 40.22
N TRP A 52 -19.55 -4.77 39.47
CA TRP A 52 -19.14 -4.06 38.28
C TRP A 52 -20.16 -4.34 37.18
N THR A 53 -20.52 -3.31 36.43
CA THR A 53 -21.61 -3.37 35.44
C THR A 53 -21.17 -2.88 34.09
N ARG A 54 -21.81 -3.38 33.03
CA ARG A 54 -21.66 -2.85 31.68
C ARG A 54 -22.17 -1.40 31.60
N PRO A 55 -21.42 -0.46 30.99
CA PRO A 55 -21.91 0.91 30.79
C PRO A 55 -22.95 0.96 29.66
N ALA A 56 -23.74 2.03 29.61
CA ALA A 56 -24.84 2.19 28.65
C ALA A 56 -24.42 2.22 27.17
N ASP A 57 -23.14 2.48 26.89
CA ASP A 57 -22.53 2.50 25.57
C ASP A 57 -21.71 1.23 25.26
N PHE A 58 -21.73 0.24 26.14
CA PHE A 58 -21.13 -1.09 25.96
C PHE A 58 -21.99 -2.15 26.68
N THR A 59 -23.28 -2.19 26.34
CA THR A 59 -24.29 -3.00 27.04
C THR A 59 -24.27 -4.47 26.63
N THR A 60 -24.55 -5.35 27.58
CA THR A 60 -24.84 -6.79 27.39
C THR A 60 -25.74 -7.03 26.18
N GLY A 61 -25.37 -7.99 25.32
CA GLY A 61 -26.10 -8.32 24.09
C GLY A 61 -25.82 -7.38 22.90
N GLY A 62 -25.02 -6.31 23.08
CA GLY A 62 -24.51 -5.46 22.01
C GLY A 62 -23.28 -6.07 21.32
N GLU A 63 -22.81 -5.42 20.25
CA GLU A 63 -21.63 -5.87 19.49
C GLU A 63 -20.34 -5.23 20.04
N ALA A 64 -19.38 -6.07 20.42
CA ALA A 64 -18.07 -5.67 20.93
C ALA A 64 -17.03 -5.45 19.81
N ALA A 65 -17.12 -6.21 18.72
CA ALA A 65 -16.15 -6.17 17.63
C ALA A 65 -16.07 -4.77 17.00
N GLY A 66 -14.86 -4.27 16.76
CA GLY A 66 -14.66 -2.93 16.22
C GLY A 66 -14.66 -1.81 17.27
N THR A 67 -14.97 -2.12 18.54
CA THR A 67 -14.91 -1.14 19.63
C THR A 67 -13.47 -0.83 19.99
N TRP A 68 -13.17 0.44 20.27
CA TRP A 68 -11.90 0.87 20.82
C TRP A 68 -12.06 1.76 22.05
N THR A 69 -11.01 1.87 22.83
CA THR A 69 -10.95 2.73 24.02
C THR A 69 -9.52 3.21 24.28
N TYR A 70 -9.41 4.32 24.99
CA TYR A 70 -8.13 4.92 25.38
C TYR A 70 -7.90 4.74 26.87
N ILE A 71 -6.67 4.42 27.27
CA ILE A 71 -6.30 4.18 28.67
C ILE A 71 -5.71 5.46 29.27
N GLU A 72 -6.42 6.10 30.19
CA GLU A 72 -6.02 7.42 30.72
C GLU A 72 -4.96 7.33 31.81
N GLN A 73 -4.97 6.26 32.63
CA GLN A 73 -4.12 6.13 33.81
C GLN A 73 -3.73 4.66 34.02
N GLY A 74 -2.63 4.45 34.73
CA GLY A 74 -2.06 3.12 34.93
C GLY A 74 -0.56 3.20 35.13
N THR A 75 0.01 2.27 35.88
CA THR A 75 1.46 2.06 35.90
C THR A 75 1.96 1.46 34.58
N GLU A 76 1.11 0.70 33.90
CA GLU A 76 1.36 0.06 32.61
C GLU A 76 0.28 0.46 31.60
N HIS A 77 0.65 0.58 30.32
CA HIS A 77 -0.25 0.90 29.20
C HIS A 77 -1.09 2.19 29.32
N ALA A 78 -0.76 3.10 30.23
CA ALA A 78 -1.32 4.45 30.20
C ALA A 78 -0.93 5.15 28.90
N GLY A 79 -1.86 5.89 28.29
CA GLY A 79 -1.64 6.57 27.00
C GLY A 79 -1.85 5.69 25.77
N THR A 80 -2.26 4.43 25.94
CA THR A 80 -2.45 3.49 24.83
C THR A 80 -3.90 3.40 24.36
N ILE A 81 -4.08 2.96 23.11
CA ILE A 81 -5.38 2.65 22.52
C ILE A 81 -5.53 1.14 22.40
N TRP A 82 -6.69 0.65 22.83
CA TRP A 82 -7.04 -0.77 22.74
C TRP A 82 -8.24 -0.96 21.83
N PHE A 83 -8.18 -2.01 21.00
CA PHE A 83 -9.20 -2.33 20.00
C PHE A 83 -9.64 -3.79 20.13
N CYS A 84 -10.96 -4.01 20.11
CA CYS A 84 -11.58 -5.33 20.07
C CYS A 84 -11.58 -5.85 18.62
N TYR A 85 -10.74 -6.85 18.34
CA TYR A 85 -10.47 -7.31 16.97
C TYR A 85 -11.07 -8.67 16.61
N THR A 86 -11.95 -9.22 17.46
CA THR A 86 -12.64 -10.48 17.17
C THR A 86 -13.21 -10.46 15.76
N ASN A 87 -12.78 -11.41 14.90
CA ASN A 87 -12.94 -11.39 13.44
C ASN A 87 -14.34 -11.79 12.93
N ARG A 88 -15.35 -11.61 13.77
CA ARG A 88 -16.76 -11.97 13.57
C ARG A 88 -17.63 -11.05 14.42
N THR A 89 -18.95 -11.10 14.22
CA THR A 89 -19.90 -10.57 15.20
C THR A 89 -19.55 -11.14 16.58
N CYS A 90 -19.38 -10.26 17.56
CA CYS A 90 -18.96 -10.60 18.92
C CYS A 90 -19.94 -9.96 19.90
N ILE A 91 -20.76 -10.78 20.55
CA ILE A 91 -21.83 -10.33 21.43
C ILE A 91 -21.33 -10.21 22.87
N ILE A 92 -21.47 -9.01 23.44
CA ILE A 92 -21.02 -8.67 24.80
C ILE A 92 -21.70 -9.60 25.83
N ASP A 93 -20.88 -10.18 26.71
CA ASP A 93 -21.26 -11.18 27.74
C ASP A 93 -21.77 -12.52 27.19
N THR A 94 -21.53 -12.83 25.91
CA THR A 94 -21.86 -14.13 25.30
C THR A 94 -20.67 -14.73 24.57
N ASP A 95 -19.97 -13.93 23.76
CA ASP A 95 -18.83 -14.37 22.98
C ASP A 95 -17.52 -13.91 23.62
N GLU A 96 -16.45 -14.67 23.40
CA GLU A 96 -15.09 -14.33 23.81
C GLU A 96 -14.62 -13.03 23.14
N GLN A 97 -14.15 -12.08 23.95
CA GLN A 97 -13.73 -10.75 23.48
C GLN A 97 -12.21 -10.63 23.49
N GLU A 98 -11.61 -10.48 22.31
CA GLU A 98 -10.17 -10.32 22.12
C GLU A 98 -9.81 -8.83 21.92
N TRP A 99 -9.02 -8.30 22.86
CA TRP A 99 -8.59 -6.91 22.87
C TRP A 99 -7.07 -6.83 22.70
N ARG A 100 -6.60 -5.92 21.83
CA ARG A 100 -5.19 -5.69 21.60
C ARG A 100 -4.81 -4.23 21.78
N ASN A 101 -3.60 -4.00 22.29
CA ASN A 101 -2.97 -2.69 22.27
C ASN A 101 -2.53 -2.38 20.83
N VAL A 102 -3.03 -1.27 20.28
CA VAL A 102 -2.70 -0.83 18.91
C VAL A 102 -1.29 -0.22 18.84
N ASN A 103 -0.77 0.26 19.97
CA ASN A 103 0.55 0.88 20.06
C ASN A 103 1.71 -0.14 20.14
N GLU A 104 1.45 -1.42 20.37
CA GLU A 104 2.47 -2.46 20.54
C GLU A 104 2.53 -3.48 19.38
N ASP A 105 1.96 -3.15 18.22
CA ASP A 105 1.97 -4.04 17.04
C ASP A 105 3.40 -4.24 16.48
N PRO A 106 3.91 -5.49 16.36
CA PRO A 106 5.24 -5.76 15.81
C PRO A 106 5.42 -5.37 14.33
N VAL A 107 4.33 -5.03 13.63
CA VAL A 107 4.33 -4.67 12.19
C VAL A 107 4.31 -3.15 11.96
N GLY A 108 4.86 -2.39 12.90
CA GLY A 108 4.84 -0.93 12.86
C GLY A 108 3.60 -0.40 13.58
N GLY A 109 3.70 -0.36 14.90
CA GLY A 109 2.74 0.33 15.75
C GLY A 109 2.51 1.76 15.26
N PHE A 110 1.25 2.18 15.31
CA PHE A 110 0.86 3.56 15.05
C PHE A 110 1.50 4.44 16.14
N ASP A 111 2.53 5.20 15.77
CA ASP A 111 3.21 6.10 16.71
C ASP A 111 2.33 7.31 16.99
N ILE A 112 1.78 7.35 18.20
CA ILE A 112 0.92 8.44 18.68
C ILE A 112 1.75 9.60 19.29
N SER A 113 3.07 9.45 19.39
CA SER A 113 3.94 10.48 19.99
C SER A 113 4.07 11.72 19.10
N ASP A 114 3.87 11.58 17.78
CA ASP A 114 3.76 12.70 16.84
C ASP A 114 2.42 13.48 16.94
N LEU A 115 1.46 12.98 17.74
CA LEU A 115 0.20 13.68 18.04
C LEU A 115 0.27 14.53 19.33
N MET A 116 1.40 14.55 20.04
CA MET A 116 1.46 15.02 21.43
C MET A 116 2.37 16.22 21.73
N GLU A 117 2.97 16.91 20.76
CA GLU A 117 3.67 18.17 21.05
C GLU A 117 3.13 19.34 20.23
N GLU A 118 2.25 20.14 20.87
CA GLU A 118 2.59 21.53 21.22
C GLU A 118 1.58 22.12 22.26
N PRO A 119 2.00 23.00 23.19
CA PRO A 119 1.41 23.18 24.52
C PRO A 119 0.10 23.97 24.64
N ASN A 120 -0.58 24.35 23.54
CA ASN A 120 -1.59 25.41 23.57
C ASN A 120 -2.91 25.06 22.83
N ASN A 121 -3.41 23.85 23.06
CA ASN A 121 -4.79 23.38 22.90
C ASN A 121 -5.88 24.47 22.66
N THR A 122 -6.69 24.33 21.59
CA THR A 122 -8.19 24.42 21.59
C THR A 122 -8.79 24.19 20.19
N SER A 123 -8.89 22.95 19.69
CA SER A 123 -10.18 22.23 19.60
C SER A 123 -9.89 20.89 18.90
N LEU A 124 -9.71 19.86 19.71
CA LEU A 124 -9.42 18.48 19.35
C LEU A 124 -10.48 17.95 18.40
N ASP A 125 -10.11 16.86 17.75
CA ASP A 125 -10.68 15.53 17.95
C ASP A 125 -11.47 15.31 19.27
N TYR A 126 -12.57 16.04 19.45
CA TYR A 126 -13.32 16.24 20.69
C TYR A 126 -12.50 16.49 21.98
N ILE A 127 -11.98 17.72 22.16
CA ILE A 127 -11.36 18.21 23.41
C ILE A 127 -12.55 18.40 24.32
N PRO A 128 -12.57 17.80 25.51
CA PRO A 128 -13.54 18.20 26.51
C PRO A 128 -13.27 19.67 26.88
N LYS A 129 -14.19 20.57 26.53
CA LYS A 129 -14.21 21.95 27.03
C LYS A 129 -15.45 22.15 27.89
N HIS A 130 -15.22 22.62 29.11
CA HIS A 130 -16.27 22.95 30.07
C HIS A 130 -16.69 24.42 29.90
N ASP A 131 -17.99 24.69 29.79
CA ASP A 131 -18.54 26.03 29.96
C ASP A 131 -19.74 26.03 30.92
N GLY A 132 -20.28 27.24 31.18
CA GLY A 132 -21.30 27.50 32.19
C GLY A 132 -22.65 26.77 32.02
N THR A 133 -22.76 25.88 31.03
CA THR A 133 -23.93 25.02 30.79
C THR A 133 -23.63 23.52 30.74
N GLY A 134 -22.36 23.11 30.94
CA GLY A 134 -21.92 21.71 30.94
C GLY A 134 -20.98 21.35 29.78
N MET A 135 -20.66 20.06 29.63
CA MET A 135 -19.73 19.60 28.57
C MET A 135 -20.39 19.58 27.18
N ARG A 136 -19.75 20.20 26.18
CA ARG A 136 -20.08 20.04 24.76
C ARG A 136 -18.86 19.54 23.96
N LYS A 137 -19.15 18.91 22.81
CA LYS A 137 -18.22 18.17 21.95
C LYS A 137 -18.00 18.97 20.60
N ILE A 138 -16.76 19.21 20.07
CA ILE A 138 -16.37 19.44 18.60
C ILE A 138 -15.46 18.34 17.90
N LYS A 139 -15.73 17.89 16.64
CA LYS A 139 -15.41 16.55 16.03
C LYS A 139 -14.03 16.36 15.36
N ARG A 140 -13.41 15.17 15.51
CA ARG A 140 -12.17 14.71 14.80
C ARG A 140 -12.26 14.68 13.28
N ASN A 141 -13.44 14.33 12.80
CA ASN A 141 -13.72 14.20 11.37
C ASN A 141 -13.96 15.53 10.66
N ASP A 142 -14.07 16.65 11.39
CA ASP A 142 -14.12 17.98 10.77
C ASP A 142 -12.70 18.53 10.51
N PHE A 143 -11.66 17.78 10.93
CA PHE A 143 -10.26 18.18 10.86
C PHE A 143 -9.45 17.41 9.78
N LEU A 144 -9.81 16.17 9.45
CA LEU A 144 -9.00 15.35 8.53
C LEU A 144 -9.48 15.28 7.07
N LEU A 145 -10.77 15.41 6.76
CA LEU A 145 -11.31 15.57 5.40
C LEU A 145 -12.72 16.17 5.52
N PRO A 146 -13.15 17.17 4.74
CA PRO A 146 -14.55 17.60 4.77
C PRO A 146 -15.44 16.44 4.30
N GLY A 147 -16.13 15.78 5.24
CA GLY A 147 -17.26 14.89 5.05
C GLY A 147 -17.18 13.87 3.89
N ILE A 148 -16.77 12.64 4.17
CA ILE A 148 -17.21 11.46 3.40
C ILE A 148 -18.65 11.13 3.86
N ARG A 149 -19.58 12.01 3.52
CA ARG A 149 -20.99 11.64 3.34
C ARG A 149 -21.22 11.76 1.85
N THR A 150 -21.42 10.62 1.20
CA THR A 150 -21.79 10.58 -0.21
C THR A 150 -23.28 10.84 -0.31
N GLU A 151 -23.66 11.98 -0.86
CA GLU A 151 -25.05 12.19 -1.25
C GLU A 151 -25.27 11.58 -2.64
N THR A 152 -26.26 10.69 -2.72
CA THR A 152 -26.63 10.00 -3.96
C THR A 152 -27.87 10.64 -4.54
N TYR A 153 -27.75 11.19 -5.74
CA TYR A 153 -28.90 11.75 -6.45
C TYR A 153 -29.60 10.68 -7.28
N SER A 154 -30.94 10.71 -7.30
CA SER A 154 -31.76 9.93 -8.23
C SER A 154 -31.92 10.67 -9.56
N TYR A 155 -32.12 9.93 -10.65
CA TYR A 155 -32.23 10.48 -12.00
C TYR A 155 -33.32 11.55 -12.15
N GLY A 156 -32.97 12.62 -12.87
CA GLY A 156 -33.86 13.66 -13.39
C GLY A 156 -33.22 14.30 -14.63
N SER A 157 -33.95 15.14 -15.38
CA SER A 157 -33.39 15.86 -16.54
C SER A 157 -32.24 16.82 -16.16
N THR A 158 -32.15 17.18 -14.88
CA THR A 158 -31.04 17.92 -14.29
C THR A 158 -30.82 17.43 -12.87
N VAL A 159 -29.57 17.10 -12.53
CA VAL A 159 -29.11 16.78 -11.18
C VAL A 159 -28.43 18.02 -10.61
N THR A 160 -28.91 18.52 -9.48
CA THR A 160 -28.39 19.76 -8.88
C THR A 160 -27.68 19.46 -7.56
N ILE A 161 -26.39 19.74 -7.51
CA ILE A 161 -25.57 19.69 -6.29
C ILE A 161 -25.74 21.01 -5.54
N ASN A 162 -26.08 20.93 -4.25
CA ASN A 162 -26.29 22.10 -3.41
C ASN A 162 -25.19 22.23 -2.35
N LEU A 163 -24.28 23.21 -2.52
CA LEU A 163 -23.17 23.40 -1.58
C LEU A 163 -23.55 24.17 -0.29
N ALA A 164 -24.83 24.54 -0.14
CA ALA A 164 -25.35 24.92 1.16
C ALA A 164 -25.41 23.73 2.13
N ASP A 165 -25.51 22.51 1.60
CA ASP A 165 -25.43 21.28 2.37
C ASP A 165 -23.97 21.03 2.79
N PRO A 166 -23.71 20.39 3.94
CA PRO A 166 -22.35 20.22 4.46
C PRO A 166 -21.51 19.19 3.68
N GLU A 167 -22.12 18.38 2.83
CA GLU A 167 -21.47 17.37 2.01
C GLU A 167 -20.53 17.98 0.96
N ARG A 168 -19.37 17.35 0.74
CA ARG A 168 -18.41 17.77 -0.29
C ARG A 168 -18.02 16.62 -1.23
N ASN A 169 -18.67 15.47 -1.10
CA ASN A 169 -18.50 14.31 -1.96
C ASN A 169 -19.87 13.87 -2.48
N PHE A 170 -20.05 13.88 -3.79
CA PHE A 170 -21.34 13.61 -4.42
C PHE A 170 -21.23 12.40 -5.35
N THR A 171 -22.23 11.54 -5.37
CA THR A 171 -22.32 10.46 -6.36
C THR A 171 -23.58 10.63 -7.21
N VAL A 172 -23.38 10.63 -8.53
CA VAL A 172 -24.45 10.75 -9.51
C VAL A 172 -24.44 9.51 -10.37
N THR A 173 -25.53 8.74 -10.32
CA THR A 173 -25.73 7.58 -11.20
C THR A 173 -26.53 8.00 -12.42
N LEU A 174 -25.96 7.81 -13.60
CA LEU A 174 -26.60 8.07 -14.89
C LEU A 174 -27.44 6.86 -15.29
N THR A 175 -28.76 7.02 -15.30
CA THR A 175 -29.71 6.05 -15.87
C THR A 175 -30.33 6.55 -17.19
N GLY A 176 -29.78 7.63 -17.73
CA GLY A 176 -30.24 8.38 -18.89
C GLY A 176 -29.39 9.66 -19.06
N ASP A 177 -29.45 10.28 -20.23
CA ASP A 177 -28.78 11.55 -20.49
C ASP A 177 -29.29 12.65 -19.54
N THR A 178 -28.38 13.38 -18.90
CA THR A 178 -28.75 14.41 -17.90
C THR A 178 -27.80 15.61 -17.93
N MET A 179 -28.12 16.64 -17.14
CA MET A 179 -27.31 17.82 -16.92
C MET A 179 -26.91 17.93 -15.45
N LEU A 180 -25.65 18.27 -15.16
CA LEU A 180 -25.20 18.60 -13.81
C LEU A 180 -25.29 20.11 -13.58
N ALA A 181 -25.87 20.51 -12.45
CA ALA A 181 -25.91 21.89 -11.99
C ALA A 181 -25.35 22.01 -10.56
N VAL A 182 -24.85 23.19 -10.20
CA VAL A 182 -24.35 23.49 -8.85
C VAL A 182 -25.01 24.77 -8.34
N VAL A 183 -25.46 24.78 -7.10
CA VAL A 183 -26.05 25.96 -6.44
C VAL A 183 -25.40 26.23 -5.09
N ASN A 184 -25.49 27.48 -4.64
CA ASN A 184 -25.00 27.97 -3.34
C ASN A 184 -23.48 27.81 -3.11
N ALA A 185 -22.70 27.64 -4.17
CA ALA A 185 -21.25 27.58 -4.11
C ALA A 185 -20.64 28.92 -3.69
N LYS A 186 -19.65 28.87 -2.81
CA LYS A 186 -18.88 30.03 -2.37
C LYS A 186 -17.42 29.93 -2.80
N PRO A 187 -16.75 31.04 -3.14
CA PRO A 187 -15.34 31.01 -3.50
C PRO A 187 -14.48 30.35 -2.42
N GLY A 188 -13.55 29.49 -2.85
CA GLY A 188 -12.68 28.67 -1.99
C GLY A 188 -13.26 27.31 -1.60
N GLU A 189 -14.52 27.03 -1.90
CA GLU A 189 -15.10 25.70 -1.63
C GLU A 189 -14.61 24.66 -2.64
N VAL A 190 -14.24 23.49 -2.12
CA VAL A 190 -13.79 22.33 -2.88
C VAL A 190 -14.79 21.20 -2.71
N PHE A 191 -15.16 20.53 -3.80
CA PHE A 191 -16.02 19.35 -3.75
C PHE A 191 -15.66 18.34 -4.85
N ASP A 192 -15.95 17.07 -4.56
CA ASP A 192 -15.72 15.95 -5.44
C ASP A 192 -17.04 15.36 -5.96
N VAL A 193 -17.05 14.92 -7.20
CA VAL A 193 -18.20 14.29 -7.86
C VAL A 193 -17.76 12.99 -8.52
N LYS A 194 -18.39 11.89 -8.11
CA LYS A 194 -18.31 10.58 -8.77
C LYS A 194 -19.50 10.40 -9.69
N ILE A 195 -19.25 10.18 -10.97
CA ILE A 195 -20.27 9.86 -11.97
C ILE A 195 -20.24 8.34 -12.21
N ILE A 196 -21.39 7.67 -12.21
CA ILE A 196 -21.51 6.23 -12.42
C ILE A 196 -22.45 5.97 -13.60
N GLN A 197 -22.05 5.14 -14.56
CA GLN A 197 -22.94 4.58 -15.57
C GLN A 197 -23.81 3.48 -14.96
N ASP A 198 -25.10 3.43 -15.28
CA ASP A 198 -25.94 2.30 -14.88
C ASP A 198 -25.52 0.98 -15.57
N GLY A 199 -26.31 -0.08 -15.34
CA GLY A 199 -26.05 -1.39 -15.94
C GLY A 199 -26.14 -1.45 -17.47
N THR A 200 -26.59 -0.38 -18.13
CA THR A 200 -26.66 -0.27 -19.60
C THR A 200 -25.43 0.49 -20.15
N GLY A 201 -25.06 1.60 -19.49
CA GLY A 201 -24.01 2.49 -19.96
C GLY A 201 -24.37 3.29 -21.21
N GLY A 202 -23.46 4.16 -21.63
CA GLY A 202 -23.59 4.99 -22.84
C GLY A 202 -24.34 6.31 -22.64
N HIS A 203 -24.66 6.70 -21.39
CA HIS A 203 -25.37 7.94 -21.09
C HIS A 203 -24.43 9.14 -21.11
N ALA A 204 -24.92 10.27 -21.62
CA ALA A 204 -24.22 11.54 -21.67
C ALA A 204 -24.52 12.44 -20.45
N LEU A 205 -23.52 13.21 -20.02
CA LEU A 205 -23.66 14.26 -19.02
C LEU A 205 -23.34 15.62 -19.64
N THR A 206 -24.28 16.55 -19.53
CA THR A 206 -24.05 17.95 -19.86
C THR A 206 -23.55 18.68 -18.62
N TRP A 207 -22.39 19.34 -18.73
CA TRP A 207 -21.79 20.11 -17.64
C TRP A 207 -22.34 21.54 -17.58
N PHE A 208 -22.30 22.17 -16.40
CA PHE A 208 -22.64 23.58 -16.24
C PHE A 208 -21.58 24.50 -16.89
N GLU A 209 -22.02 25.67 -17.37
CA GLU A 209 -21.26 26.48 -18.37
C GLU A 209 -20.08 27.30 -17.81
N THR A 210 -19.78 27.20 -16.51
CA THR A 210 -18.82 28.07 -15.82
C THR A 210 -17.56 27.33 -15.32
N ILE A 211 -17.26 26.18 -15.91
CA ILE A 211 -16.09 25.36 -15.58
C ILE A 211 -14.92 25.71 -16.50
N ASN A 212 -13.80 26.07 -15.89
CA ASN A 212 -12.49 26.10 -16.53
C ASN A 212 -11.89 24.70 -16.48
N TRP A 213 -11.87 24.03 -17.63
CA TRP A 213 -11.32 22.68 -17.74
C TRP A 213 -9.80 22.70 -17.90
N ALA A 214 -9.11 21.83 -17.15
CA ALA A 214 -7.72 21.51 -17.44
C ALA A 214 -7.62 20.95 -18.88
N GLY A 215 -6.94 21.68 -19.78
CA GLY A 215 -6.86 21.34 -21.21
C GLY A 215 -7.84 22.07 -22.13
N GLY A 216 -8.70 22.94 -21.59
CA GLY A 216 -9.56 23.85 -22.36
C GLY A 216 -10.91 23.29 -22.83
N SER A 217 -11.20 22.00 -22.59
CA SER A 217 -12.49 21.36 -22.90
C SER A 217 -12.86 20.29 -21.88
N ALA A 218 -14.16 19.99 -21.76
CA ALA A 218 -14.65 18.96 -20.85
C ALA A 218 -14.08 17.56 -21.18
N PRO A 219 -13.65 16.76 -20.19
CA PRO A 219 -13.25 15.37 -20.39
C PRO A 219 -14.42 14.49 -20.85
N THR A 220 -14.10 13.46 -21.65
CA THR A 220 -15.07 12.44 -22.08
C THR A 220 -15.34 11.45 -20.95
N LEU A 221 -16.62 11.23 -20.61
CA LEU A 221 -17.02 10.19 -19.66
C LEU A 221 -16.77 8.78 -20.19
N THR A 222 -16.46 7.84 -19.29
CA THR A 222 -16.39 6.42 -19.62
C THR A 222 -17.80 5.90 -19.91
N PRO A 223 -18.10 5.38 -21.12
CA PRO A 223 -19.46 4.99 -21.48
C PRO A 223 -19.82 3.55 -21.05
N THR A 224 -18.88 2.80 -20.47
CA THR A 224 -19.07 1.38 -20.14
C THR A 224 -20.08 1.19 -19.01
N ALA A 225 -20.97 0.20 -19.11
CA ALA A 225 -21.91 -0.12 -18.03
C ALA A 225 -21.19 -0.31 -16.69
N ASN A 226 -21.75 0.24 -15.61
CA ASN A 226 -21.22 0.21 -14.24
C ASN A 226 -19.84 0.88 -14.05
N SER A 227 -19.30 1.57 -15.05
CA SER A 227 -18.06 2.33 -14.87
C SER A 227 -18.29 3.58 -14.04
N ALA A 228 -17.23 4.08 -13.40
CA ALA A 228 -17.27 5.31 -12.64
C ALA A 228 -16.10 6.24 -12.98
N ASP A 229 -16.37 7.54 -13.04
CA ASP A 229 -15.41 8.61 -13.30
C ASP A 229 -15.45 9.62 -12.13
N TRP A 230 -14.29 10.14 -11.72
CA TRP A 230 -14.18 11.08 -10.59
C TRP A 230 -13.66 12.45 -11.02
N TYR A 231 -14.27 13.50 -10.46
CA TYR A 231 -13.97 14.89 -10.75
C TYR A 231 -13.87 15.68 -9.44
N GLN A 232 -12.88 16.56 -9.34
CA GLN A 232 -12.75 17.52 -8.24
C GLN A 232 -12.91 18.92 -8.78
N PHE A 233 -13.75 19.70 -8.12
CA PHE A 233 -14.04 21.09 -8.46
C PHE A 233 -13.63 22.02 -7.33
N ILE A 234 -13.10 23.18 -7.70
CA ILE A 234 -12.81 24.29 -6.79
C ILE A 234 -13.57 25.50 -7.30
N CYS A 235 -14.43 26.08 -6.47
CA CYS A 235 -15.10 27.34 -6.76
C CYS A 235 -14.09 28.49 -6.63
N THR A 236 -13.71 29.12 -7.74
CA THR A 236 -12.65 30.15 -7.77
C THR A 236 -13.20 31.57 -7.67
N ASP A 237 -14.45 31.77 -8.09
CA ASP A 237 -15.22 33.01 -7.90
C ASP A 237 -16.72 32.67 -7.91
N THR A 238 -17.60 33.65 -7.70
CA THR A 238 -19.06 33.47 -7.71
C THR A 238 -19.51 32.71 -8.96
N ASN A 239 -19.93 31.47 -8.77
CA ASN A 239 -20.32 30.53 -9.83
C ASN A 239 -19.24 30.20 -10.88
N THR A 240 -17.95 30.43 -10.63
CA THR A 240 -16.85 30.03 -11.53
C THR A 240 -16.02 28.93 -10.89
N PHE A 241 -15.65 27.90 -11.66
CA PHE A 241 -15.02 26.70 -11.11
C PHE A 241 -13.81 26.26 -11.93
N ASP A 242 -12.76 25.83 -11.25
CA ASP A 242 -11.66 25.08 -11.87
C ASP A 242 -11.84 23.59 -11.57
N CYS A 243 -11.61 22.72 -12.56
CA CYS A 243 -11.79 21.27 -12.40
C CYS A 243 -10.50 20.47 -12.62
N ARG A 244 -10.25 19.49 -11.74
CA ARG A 244 -9.24 18.42 -11.91
C ARG A 244 -9.95 17.07 -12.08
N TYR A 245 -9.47 16.26 -13.03
CA TYR A 245 -10.05 14.95 -13.38
C TYR A 245 -9.19 13.81 -12.84
N TYR A 246 -9.82 12.82 -12.20
CA TYR A 246 -9.19 11.58 -11.74
C TYR A 246 -9.86 10.39 -12.46
N SER A 247 -9.24 9.85 -13.51
CA SER A 247 -9.64 8.53 -14.02
C SER A 247 -8.91 7.43 -13.26
N GLN A 248 -9.64 6.42 -12.76
CA GLN A 248 -9.30 5.00 -12.91
C GLN A 248 -10.38 4.05 -12.36
N SER A 249 -10.68 3.04 -13.17
CA SER A 249 -11.58 1.90 -12.95
C SER A 249 -11.54 1.31 -11.54
N LEU A 250 -12.69 1.23 -10.87
CA LEU A 250 -12.91 0.45 -9.65
C LEU A 250 -12.92 -1.05 -9.98
N GLY A 251 -11.76 -1.69 -9.96
CA GLY A 251 -11.65 -3.12 -9.70
C GLY A 251 -12.02 -3.41 -8.25
N THR A 252 -12.89 -4.39 -8.02
CA THR A 252 -13.36 -4.85 -6.71
C THR A 252 -12.22 -5.06 -5.71
N SER A 253 -12.27 -4.35 -4.57
CA SER A 253 -11.34 -4.51 -3.45
C SER A 253 -11.61 -5.81 -2.68
N SER A 254 -10.97 -6.90 -3.10
CA SER A 254 -10.35 -7.81 -2.13
C SER A 254 -8.99 -7.20 -1.80
N GLY A 255 -8.81 -6.71 -0.57
CA GLY A 255 -7.57 -6.10 -0.14
C GLY A 255 -6.40 -7.08 -0.22
N SER A 256 -5.58 -6.93 -1.25
CA SER A 256 -4.13 -7.11 -1.11
C SER A 256 -3.57 -5.69 -0.98
N SER A 257 -3.04 -5.33 0.18
CA SER A 257 -2.03 -4.29 0.21
C SER A 257 -0.98 -4.66 -0.86
N ILE A 258 -0.62 -3.73 -1.74
CA ILE A 258 0.47 -3.92 -2.69
C ILE A 258 1.76 -3.92 -1.87
N ALA A 259 2.04 -5.05 -1.22
CA ALA A 259 3.11 -5.21 -0.26
C ALA A 259 4.40 -5.58 -0.97
N LEU A 260 5.00 -4.61 -1.67
CA LEU A 260 6.33 -4.77 -2.28
C LEU A 260 7.41 -5.15 -1.24
N GLY A 261 7.18 -4.82 0.04
CA GLY A 261 8.05 -5.19 1.17
C GLY A 261 7.82 -6.59 1.76
N SER A 262 6.76 -7.30 1.37
CA SER A 262 6.58 -8.71 1.72
C SER A 262 7.37 -9.58 0.73
N ASN A 263 7.88 -10.73 1.18
CA ASN A 263 8.48 -11.73 0.29
C ASN A 263 9.72 -11.23 -0.48
N VAL A 264 10.38 -10.18 -0.02
CA VAL A 264 11.68 -9.73 -0.55
C VAL A 264 12.75 -10.69 -0.02
N LEU A 265 13.50 -11.31 -0.93
CA LEU A 265 14.64 -12.16 -0.57
C LEU A 265 15.93 -11.35 -0.49
N MET A 266 16.18 -10.53 -1.52
CA MET A 266 17.37 -9.69 -1.61
C MET A 266 17.01 -8.35 -2.23
N TYR A 267 17.68 -7.30 -1.78
CA TYR A 267 17.56 -5.98 -2.38
C TYR A 267 18.90 -5.26 -2.32
N PHE A 268 19.43 -4.87 -3.47
CA PHE A 268 20.71 -4.19 -3.59
C PHE A 268 20.47 -2.77 -4.09
N PRO A 269 20.63 -1.75 -3.23
CA PRO A 269 20.58 -0.35 -3.65
C PRO A 269 21.69 0.00 -4.63
N LEU A 270 22.83 -0.70 -4.61
CA LEU A 270 23.97 -0.49 -5.52
C LEU A 270 24.65 0.89 -5.42
N ASP A 271 24.46 1.57 -4.28
CA ASP A 271 24.97 2.90 -3.96
C ASP A 271 26.49 2.99 -3.71
N GLU A 272 27.15 1.84 -3.53
CA GLU A 272 28.55 1.81 -3.10
C GLU A 272 29.51 2.31 -4.19
N THR A 273 30.41 3.21 -3.80
CA THR A 273 31.41 3.80 -4.71
C THR A 273 32.57 2.86 -5.05
N SER A 274 32.71 1.73 -4.33
CA SER A 274 33.74 0.71 -4.54
C SER A 274 33.42 -0.57 -3.74
N GLY A 275 34.18 -1.64 -3.93
CA GLY A 275 34.05 -2.87 -3.14
C GLY A 275 32.90 -3.76 -3.59
N ASN A 276 32.42 -4.64 -2.72
CA ASN A 276 31.28 -5.53 -2.97
C ASN A 276 29.96 -4.79 -2.70
N ARG A 277 28.84 -5.32 -3.18
CA ARG A 277 27.50 -4.75 -2.96
C ARG A 277 26.75 -5.60 -1.93
N VAL A 278 26.20 -4.96 -0.91
CA VAL A 278 25.53 -5.64 0.21
C VAL A 278 24.02 -5.48 0.09
N SER A 279 23.28 -6.57 0.33
CA SER A 279 21.81 -6.51 0.34
C SER A 279 21.31 -5.72 1.56
N ALA A 280 20.34 -4.84 1.33
CA ALA A 280 19.62 -4.09 2.36
C ALA A 280 18.65 -4.97 3.16
N VAL A 281 18.30 -6.17 2.66
CA VAL A 281 17.43 -7.14 3.36
C VAL A 281 18.23 -7.96 4.37
N ASN A 282 19.40 -8.46 3.97
CA ASN A 282 20.28 -9.26 4.80
C ASN A 282 21.74 -8.96 4.43
N SER A 283 22.50 -8.43 5.38
CA SER A 283 23.89 -8.01 5.16
C SER A 283 24.86 -9.16 4.83
N SER A 284 24.43 -10.41 4.96
CA SER A 284 25.22 -11.59 4.57
C SER A 284 25.14 -11.89 3.08
N ASP A 285 24.12 -11.37 2.39
CA ASP A 285 23.96 -11.57 0.95
C ASP A 285 24.78 -10.51 0.22
N ILE A 286 25.88 -10.94 -0.39
CA ILE A 286 26.91 -10.07 -0.94
C ILE A 286 27.14 -10.40 -2.40
N LEU A 287 26.94 -9.40 -3.26
CA LEU A 287 27.39 -9.43 -4.65
C LEU A 287 28.86 -9.03 -4.70
N THR A 288 29.71 -9.98 -5.10
CA THR A 288 31.15 -9.80 -5.21
C THR A 288 31.52 -9.10 -6.51
N SER A 289 32.29 -8.03 -6.40
CA SER A 289 32.73 -7.23 -7.55
C SER A 289 33.94 -7.84 -8.25
N VAL A 290 33.91 -7.84 -9.58
CA VAL A 290 35.05 -8.27 -10.42
C VAL A 290 35.53 -7.10 -11.27
N ALA A 291 36.86 -6.96 -11.35
CA ALA A 291 37.56 -5.91 -12.10
C ALA A 291 37.17 -4.46 -11.68
N THR A 292 36.71 -4.29 -10.43
CA THR A 292 36.36 -3.00 -9.81
C THR A 292 35.43 -2.14 -10.68
N PRO A 293 34.14 -2.48 -10.76
CA PRO A 293 33.14 -1.67 -11.47
C PRO A 293 33.16 -0.21 -11.00
N GLY A 294 32.84 0.70 -11.92
CA GLY A 294 32.70 2.13 -11.61
C GLY A 294 31.41 2.44 -10.85
N TYR A 295 31.15 3.72 -10.65
CA TYR A 295 29.89 4.23 -10.11
C TYR A 295 29.52 5.55 -10.79
N GLY A 296 28.24 5.89 -10.77
CA GLY A 296 27.70 7.15 -11.29
C GLY A 296 26.38 7.52 -10.62
N ALA A 297 25.72 8.56 -11.12
CA ALA A 297 24.41 8.96 -10.61
C ALA A 297 23.35 7.90 -10.96
N GLY A 298 22.69 7.36 -9.94
CA GLY A 298 21.65 6.34 -10.07
C GLY A 298 20.28 6.90 -10.43
N ILE A 299 19.29 6.02 -10.59
CA ILE A 299 17.87 6.41 -10.53
C ILE A 299 17.54 6.93 -9.13
N LYS A 300 18.24 6.41 -8.13
CA LYS A 300 18.26 6.89 -6.76
C LYS A 300 19.72 6.96 -6.30
N SER A 301 20.14 8.12 -5.81
CA SER A 301 21.50 8.28 -5.25
C SER A 301 22.60 7.84 -6.25
N ASN A 302 23.34 6.76 -6.00
CA ASN A 302 24.40 6.26 -6.88
C ASN A 302 24.01 4.91 -7.50
N ALA A 303 24.57 4.61 -8.67
CA ALA A 303 24.47 3.32 -9.33
C ALA A 303 25.84 2.73 -9.62
N ILE A 304 25.90 1.40 -9.78
CA ILE A 304 27.10 0.72 -10.27
C ILE A 304 27.22 0.87 -11.79
N GLN A 305 28.44 1.09 -12.30
CA GLN A 305 28.72 1.21 -13.73
C GLN A 305 29.65 0.09 -14.23
N PHE A 306 29.25 -0.59 -15.29
CA PHE A 306 30.01 -1.63 -15.98
C PHE A 306 30.56 -1.15 -17.32
N ASN A 307 31.75 -1.62 -17.68
CA ASN A 307 32.48 -1.21 -18.88
C ASN A 307 32.21 -2.05 -20.14
N GLY A 308 31.31 -3.04 -20.10
CA GLY A 308 31.02 -3.91 -21.25
C GLY A 308 32.10 -4.92 -21.64
N THR A 309 33.12 -5.16 -20.80
CA THR A 309 34.22 -6.07 -21.17
C THR A 309 34.71 -6.99 -20.05
N THR A 310 34.97 -6.47 -18.86
CA THR A 310 35.63 -7.25 -17.78
C THR A 310 34.93 -7.17 -16.44
N GLN A 311 34.05 -6.19 -16.27
CA GLN A 311 33.41 -5.87 -15.00
C GLN A 311 32.05 -6.54 -14.91
N TYR A 312 31.78 -7.11 -13.74
CA TYR A 312 30.49 -7.74 -13.39
C TYR A 312 30.40 -7.95 -11.88
N LEU A 313 29.23 -8.30 -11.39
CA LEU A 313 29.03 -8.83 -10.05
C LEU A 313 28.67 -10.31 -10.09
N TYR A 314 28.99 -11.05 -9.04
CA TYR A 314 28.47 -12.40 -8.85
C TYR A 314 28.06 -12.69 -7.41
N TYR A 315 27.12 -13.61 -7.24
CA TYR A 315 26.73 -14.19 -5.96
C TYR A 315 26.83 -15.71 -6.07
N ASP A 316 27.59 -16.33 -5.15
CA ASP A 316 27.80 -17.78 -5.08
C ASP A 316 26.63 -18.45 -4.34
N PHE A 317 26.06 -19.50 -4.91
CA PHE A 317 24.95 -20.21 -4.28
C PHE A 317 25.48 -21.16 -3.19
N GLY A 318 24.85 -21.14 -2.01
CA GLY A 318 25.10 -22.09 -0.94
C GLY A 318 24.12 -23.28 -0.93
N PRO A 319 24.36 -24.31 -0.08
CA PRO A 319 23.33 -25.29 0.23
C PRO A 319 22.11 -24.62 0.88
N GLY A 320 20.93 -24.78 0.28
CA GLY A 320 19.69 -24.16 0.78
C GLY A 320 19.61 -22.65 0.53
N ASP A 321 20.28 -22.18 -0.52
CA ASP A 321 20.26 -20.77 -0.91
C ASP A 321 18.84 -20.26 -1.18
N VAL A 322 18.54 -19.03 -0.79
CA VAL A 322 17.22 -18.43 -0.99
C VAL A 322 16.89 -18.20 -2.48
N LEU A 323 17.90 -18.20 -3.35
CA LEU A 323 17.73 -18.10 -4.81
C LEU A 323 17.62 -19.47 -5.51
N ASP A 324 17.64 -20.57 -4.76
CA ASP A 324 17.18 -21.86 -5.26
C ASP A 324 15.65 -21.88 -5.22
N PHE A 325 15.02 -21.33 -6.27
CA PHE A 325 13.58 -21.16 -6.35
C PHE A 325 12.81 -22.49 -6.49
N GLU A 326 13.50 -23.62 -6.64
CA GLU A 326 12.91 -24.89 -7.08
C GLU A 326 12.01 -24.65 -8.29
N ASP A 327 10.69 -24.87 -8.18
CA ASP A 327 9.68 -24.47 -9.16
C ASP A 327 8.57 -23.61 -8.52
N THR A 328 8.99 -22.57 -7.80
CA THR A 328 8.09 -21.62 -7.13
C THR A 328 8.01 -20.28 -7.86
N ASP A 329 7.06 -19.46 -7.43
CA ASP A 329 6.88 -18.10 -7.93
C ASP A 329 8.05 -17.19 -7.52
N PHE A 330 8.55 -16.40 -8.46
CA PHE A 330 9.54 -15.36 -8.13
C PHE A 330 9.45 -14.16 -9.07
N THR A 331 9.98 -13.03 -8.59
CA THR A 331 10.15 -11.80 -9.36
C THR A 331 11.56 -11.28 -9.23
N ILE A 332 12.09 -10.75 -10.32
CA ILE A 332 13.35 -9.99 -10.35
C ILE A 332 13.01 -8.63 -10.93
N ALA A 333 13.48 -7.57 -10.27
CA ALA A 333 13.37 -6.22 -10.79
C ALA A 333 14.68 -5.47 -10.64
N LEU A 334 15.00 -4.62 -11.60
CA LEU A 334 16.18 -3.76 -11.58
C LEU A 334 16.03 -2.61 -12.57
N TRP A 335 16.67 -1.49 -12.24
CA TRP A 335 16.82 -0.37 -13.15
C TRP A 335 18.13 -0.50 -13.92
N LEU A 336 18.08 -0.26 -15.23
CA LEU A 336 19.25 -0.30 -16.11
C LEU A 336 19.30 0.97 -16.97
N ASN A 337 20.51 1.49 -17.17
CA ASN A 337 20.80 2.53 -18.15
C ASN A 337 21.91 2.04 -19.09
N PHE A 338 21.58 1.90 -20.36
CA PHE A 338 22.50 1.34 -21.36
C PHE A 338 23.46 2.43 -21.87
N ASP A 339 24.77 2.16 -21.91
CA ASP A 339 25.70 3.06 -22.60
C ASP A 339 25.44 3.05 -24.12
N SER A 340 25.05 1.88 -24.64
CA SER A 340 24.74 1.64 -26.05
C SER A 340 23.76 0.49 -26.20
N VAL A 341 22.99 0.48 -27.28
CA VAL A 341 22.07 -0.61 -27.66
C VAL A 341 22.46 -1.27 -28.99
N ALA A 342 23.76 -1.19 -29.33
CA ALA A 342 24.31 -1.64 -30.61
C ALA A 342 24.76 -3.11 -30.63
N THR A 343 24.95 -3.73 -29.47
CA THR A 343 25.46 -5.11 -29.34
C THR A 343 24.55 -5.94 -28.45
N ASN A 344 24.74 -7.27 -28.48
CA ASN A 344 24.04 -8.15 -27.55
C ASN A 344 24.70 -8.08 -26.18
N GLU A 345 23.89 -7.99 -25.14
CA GLU A 345 24.36 -7.81 -23.76
C GLU A 345 23.56 -8.71 -22.82
N ASN A 346 24.23 -9.38 -21.88
CA ASN A 346 23.57 -10.08 -20.79
C ASN A 346 23.52 -9.19 -19.55
N LEU A 347 22.32 -8.95 -19.06
CA LEU A 347 22.02 -7.97 -18.03
C LEU A 347 22.07 -8.64 -16.66
N ILE A 348 21.36 -9.76 -16.52
CA ILE A 348 21.42 -10.64 -15.35
C ILE A 348 21.29 -12.09 -15.80
N TYR A 349 22.07 -13.00 -15.18
CA TYR A 349 22.06 -14.42 -15.49
C TYR A 349 22.10 -15.24 -14.20
N GLY A 350 21.12 -16.12 -14.03
CA GLY A 350 21.09 -17.13 -12.98
C GLY A 350 21.08 -18.55 -13.56
N PRO A 351 21.17 -19.58 -12.71
CA PRO A 351 21.10 -20.97 -13.15
C PRO A 351 19.75 -21.34 -13.79
N THR A 352 18.66 -20.66 -13.40
CA THR A 352 17.28 -20.96 -13.83
C THR A 352 16.65 -19.85 -14.66
N PHE A 353 17.32 -18.71 -14.84
CA PHE A 353 16.78 -17.58 -15.60
C PHE A 353 17.87 -16.72 -16.23
N ALA A 354 17.51 -15.89 -17.21
CA ALA A 354 18.39 -14.83 -17.72
C ALA A 354 17.59 -13.66 -18.29
N LEU A 355 18.14 -12.47 -18.25
CA LEU A 355 17.66 -11.28 -18.94
C LEU A 355 18.75 -10.76 -19.86
N ALA A 356 18.45 -10.65 -21.15
CA ALA A 356 19.43 -10.22 -22.16
C ALA A 356 18.81 -9.29 -23.19
N TYR A 357 19.62 -8.38 -23.70
CA TYR A 357 19.30 -7.52 -24.84
C TYR A 357 19.89 -8.10 -26.13
N TYR A 358 19.07 -8.14 -27.18
CA TYR A 358 19.45 -8.61 -28.51
C TYR A 358 19.34 -7.46 -29.52
N SER A 359 20.50 -6.95 -29.92
CA SER A 359 20.64 -5.80 -30.83
C SER A 359 19.97 -5.99 -32.20
N PHE A 360 20.05 -7.20 -32.77
CA PHE A 360 19.49 -7.51 -34.10
C PHE A 360 17.97 -7.27 -34.19
N GLU A 361 17.25 -7.50 -33.09
CA GLU A 361 15.79 -7.31 -33.02
C GLU A 361 15.42 -6.04 -32.23
N SER A 362 16.41 -5.41 -31.58
CA SER A 362 16.22 -4.34 -30.60
C SER A 362 15.25 -4.74 -29.48
N LYS A 363 15.34 -5.99 -29.04
CA LYS A 363 14.46 -6.60 -28.03
C LYS A 363 15.19 -7.04 -26.79
N VAL A 364 14.50 -6.96 -25.66
CA VAL A 364 14.91 -7.61 -24.42
C VAL A 364 14.17 -8.94 -24.31
N ARG A 365 14.88 -9.98 -23.87
CA ARG A 365 14.33 -11.31 -23.66
C ARG A 365 14.60 -11.75 -22.24
N TYR A 366 13.53 -12.21 -21.59
CA TYR A 366 13.60 -12.87 -20.30
C TYR A 366 13.37 -14.38 -20.49
N PHE A 367 14.30 -15.17 -19.96
CA PHE A 367 14.30 -16.62 -20.06
C PHE A 367 14.06 -17.24 -18.69
N CYS A 368 13.27 -18.31 -18.64
CA CYS A 368 13.31 -19.30 -17.57
C CYS A 368 13.71 -20.67 -18.14
N TYR A 369 14.61 -21.38 -17.46
CA TYR A 369 15.22 -22.62 -17.93
C TYR A 369 14.67 -23.82 -17.15
N GLY A 370 14.04 -24.74 -17.89
CA GLY A 370 13.73 -26.10 -17.42
C GLY A 370 14.80 -27.08 -17.88
N ASP A 371 14.65 -28.36 -17.50
CA ASP A 371 15.63 -29.40 -17.87
C ASP A 371 15.71 -29.66 -19.38
N SER A 372 14.58 -29.49 -20.07
CA SER A 372 14.45 -29.73 -21.52
C SER A 372 13.63 -28.67 -22.25
N THR A 373 13.18 -27.64 -21.54
CA THR A 373 12.34 -26.57 -22.09
C THR A 373 12.87 -25.20 -21.67
N THR A 374 12.49 -24.16 -22.39
CA THR A 374 12.83 -22.78 -22.05
C THR A 374 11.61 -21.92 -22.31
N GLY A 375 11.14 -21.23 -21.27
CA GLY A 375 10.16 -20.17 -21.40
C GLY A 375 10.86 -18.89 -21.83
N THR A 376 10.27 -18.12 -22.75
CA THR A 376 10.90 -16.88 -23.22
C THR A 376 9.86 -15.80 -23.44
N ALA A 377 9.85 -14.80 -22.56
CA ALA A 377 9.11 -13.57 -22.75
C ALA A 377 9.97 -12.58 -23.54
N VAL A 378 9.42 -12.00 -24.61
CA VAL A 378 10.13 -11.06 -25.51
C VAL A 378 9.45 -9.70 -25.44
N SER A 379 10.23 -8.63 -25.29
CA SER A 379 9.68 -7.28 -25.17
C SER A 379 8.98 -6.84 -26.46
N THR A 380 7.89 -6.08 -26.33
CA THR A 380 7.30 -5.29 -27.41
C THR A 380 7.87 -3.87 -27.41
N ALA A 381 8.10 -3.29 -26.22
CA ALA A 381 8.84 -2.04 -26.04
C ALA A 381 10.29 -2.14 -26.53
N THR A 382 10.80 -1.01 -27.01
CA THR A 382 12.22 -0.78 -27.34
C THR A 382 12.90 -0.04 -26.20
N VAL A 383 14.12 -0.46 -25.87
CA VAL A 383 14.97 0.25 -24.89
C VAL A 383 15.86 1.25 -25.60
N SER A 384 16.25 2.31 -24.90
CA SER A 384 17.12 3.37 -25.43
C SER A 384 18.40 3.49 -24.62
N ALA A 385 19.48 3.89 -25.29
CA ALA A 385 20.72 4.22 -24.61
C ALA A 385 20.57 5.54 -23.82
N SER A 386 21.34 5.66 -22.73
CA SER A 386 21.38 6.85 -21.86
C SER A 386 20.06 7.20 -21.17
N ALA A 387 19.13 6.25 -21.06
CA ALA A 387 17.88 6.40 -20.32
C ALA A 387 17.73 5.26 -19.30
N TRP A 388 17.16 5.59 -18.14
CA TRP A 388 16.80 4.61 -17.12
C TRP A 388 15.53 3.87 -17.53
N HIS A 389 15.60 2.54 -17.52
CA HIS A 389 14.49 1.65 -17.78
C HIS A 389 14.32 0.67 -16.62
N LEU A 390 13.08 0.46 -16.17
CA LEU A 390 12.77 -0.56 -15.17
C LEU A 390 12.42 -1.87 -15.86
N PHE A 391 13.11 -2.95 -15.49
CA PHE A 391 12.79 -4.30 -15.93
C PHE A 391 12.15 -5.06 -14.79
N VAL A 392 11.00 -5.69 -15.04
CA VAL A 392 10.35 -6.60 -14.08
C VAL A 392 10.06 -7.93 -14.76
N CYS A 393 10.63 -8.99 -14.22
CA CYS A 393 10.62 -10.33 -14.77
C CYS A 393 10.00 -11.29 -13.76
N THR A 394 9.02 -12.10 -14.15
CA THR A 394 8.36 -13.05 -13.23
C THR A 394 8.35 -14.47 -13.77
N HIS A 395 8.55 -15.42 -12.87
CA HIS A 395 8.11 -16.81 -13.04
C HIS A 395 6.87 -17.04 -12.17
N ASP A 396 5.82 -17.56 -12.80
CA ASP A 396 4.52 -17.88 -12.17
C ASP A 396 4.29 -19.38 -12.38
N SER A 397 4.64 -20.19 -11.38
CA SER A 397 4.59 -21.65 -11.46
C SER A 397 3.16 -22.17 -11.35
N VAL A 398 2.27 -21.40 -10.71
CA VAL A 398 0.83 -21.72 -10.62
C VAL A 398 0.17 -21.68 -11.99
N ASN A 399 0.43 -20.64 -12.78
CA ASN A 399 -0.16 -20.46 -14.11
C ASN A 399 0.75 -20.93 -15.25
N ASN A 400 1.97 -21.39 -14.95
CA ASN A 400 2.98 -21.81 -15.91
C ASN A 400 3.34 -20.68 -16.90
N LEU A 401 3.66 -19.50 -16.38
CA LEU A 401 3.94 -18.29 -17.17
C LEU A 401 5.30 -17.69 -16.85
N VAL A 402 5.97 -17.23 -17.90
CA VAL A 402 7.15 -16.35 -17.84
C VAL A 402 6.74 -14.99 -18.37
N LYS A 403 7.03 -13.93 -17.62
CA LYS A 403 6.54 -12.58 -17.95
C LYS A 403 7.65 -11.54 -17.86
N LEU A 404 7.63 -10.56 -18.77
CA LEU A 404 8.55 -9.43 -18.84
C LEU A 404 7.78 -8.12 -19.03
N SER A 405 7.97 -7.17 -18.13
CA SER A 405 7.52 -5.78 -18.24
C SER A 405 8.72 -4.84 -18.29
N ILE A 406 8.58 -3.77 -19.07
CA ILE A 406 9.53 -2.66 -19.16
C ILE A 406 8.75 -1.39 -18.84
N ASP A 407 9.29 -0.52 -17.98
CA ASP A 407 8.76 0.80 -17.65
C ASP A 407 7.29 0.81 -17.17
N GLY A 408 6.90 -0.23 -16.44
CA GLY A 408 5.55 -0.35 -15.89
C GLY A 408 4.47 -0.75 -16.90
N GLU A 409 4.83 -1.03 -18.15
CA GLU A 409 3.89 -1.47 -19.19
C GLU A 409 3.33 -2.87 -18.92
N THR A 410 2.30 -3.26 -19.66
CA THR A 410 1.71 -4.60 -19.57
C THR A 410 2.74 -5.68 -19.84
N TYR A 411 2.71 -6.77 -19.05
CA TYR A 411 3.56 -7.92 -19.26
C TYR A 411 3.47 -8.48 -20.69
N ASN A 412 4.63 -8.73 -21.28
CA ASN A 412 4.79 -9.67 -22.37
C ASN A 412 4.90 -11.07 -21.76
N THR A 413 4.05 -12.00 -22.17
CA THR A 413 3.89 -13.30 -21.51
C THR A 413 4.19 -14.46 -22.45
N ALA A 414 4.82 -15.51 -21.93
CA ALA A 414 5.00 -16.78 -22.63
C ALA A 414 4.63 -17.95 -21.71
N ALA A 415 4.10 -19.02 -22.31
CA ALA A 415 3.82 -20.26 -21.59
C ALA A 415 5.12 -21.01 -21.24
N PHE A 416 5.15 -21.60 -20.06
CA PHE A 416 6.27 -22.38 -19.55
C PHE A 416 5.80 -23.46 -18.57
N ALA A 417 5.28 -24.55 -19.13
CA ALA A 417 4.70 -25.65 -18.35
C ALA A 417 5.73 -26.72 -17.91
N GLY A 418 6.99 -26.57 -18.31
CA GLY A 418 8.03 -27.56 -18.01
C GLY A 418 8.65 -27.42 -16.62
N GLY A 419 8.33 -26.35 -15.90
CA GLY A 419 8.94 -25.99 -14.62
C GLY A 419 10.41 -25.62 -14.73
N LEU A 420 10.92 -24.99 -13.68
CA LEU A 420 12.35 -24.66 -13.56
C LEU A 420 13.19 -25.92 -13.34
N ARG A 421 14.42 -25.89 -13.87
CA ARG A 421 15.40 -26.96 -13.64
C ARG A 421 15.97 -26.88 -12.22
N THR A 422 16.48 -28.01 -11.74
CA THR A 422 17.24 -28.06 -10.48
C THR A 422 18.53 -27.24 -10.57
N VAL A 423 18.85 -26.46 -9.53
CA VAL A 423 20.06 -25.65 -9.43
C VAL A 423 21.23 -26.48 -8.90
N PRO A 424 22.37 -26.58 -9.63
CA PRO A 424 23.58 -27.16 -9.06
C PRO A 424 24.16 -26.30 -7.93
N LEU A 425 24.68 -26.93 -6.87
CA LEU A 425 25.26 -26.27 -5.68
C LEU A 425 26.52 -25.41 -5.95
N SER A 426 27.09 -25.44 -7.15
CA SER A 426 28.22 -24.59 -7.57
C SER A 426 27.81 -23.49 -8.55
N SER A 427 26.51 -23.15 -8.57
CA SER A 427 25.96 -22.12 -9.45
C SER A 427 26.21 -20.71 -8.93
N ARG A 428 26.09 -19.75 -9.84
CA ARG A 428 26.21 -18.33 -9.55
C ARG A 428 25.08 -17.56 -10.20
N LEU A 429 24.66 -16.49 -9.51
CA LEU A 429 24.03 -15.34 -10.14
C LEU A 429 25.15 -14.43 -10.65
N TYR A 430 25.00 -13.93 -11.87
CA TYR A 430 25.84 -12.89 -12.44
C TYR A 430 25.00 -11.67 -12.79
N VAL A 431 25.50 -10.48 -12.46
CA VAL A 431 24.95 -9.20 -12.93
C VAL A 431 25.99 -8.56 -13.83
N GLY A 432 25.57 -8.22 -15.05
CA GLY A 432 26.41 -7.59 -16.07
C GLY A 432 27.21 -8.57 -16.95
N ARG A 433 26.93 -9.88 -16.90
CA ARG A 433 27.46 -10.87 -17.86
C ARG A 433 26.65 -12.16 -17.93
N ASP A 434 26.94 -12.95 -18.96
CA ASP A 434 26.50 -14.34 -19.05
C ASP A 434 27.43 -15.32 -18.31
N SER A 435 27.04 -16.58 -18.20
CA SER A 435 27.86 -17.61 -17.56
C SER A 435 29.15 -17.92 -18.31
N SER A 436 29.16 -17.83 -19.65
CA SER A 436 30.36 -18.13 -20.46
C SER A 436 31.40 -17.01 -20.45
N GLY A 437 31.01 -15.78 -20.09
CA GLY A 437 31.87 -14.60 -20.17
C GLY A 437 32.07 -14.12 -21.61
N SER A 438 31.10 -14.37 -22.49
CA SER A 438 31.11 -13.92 -23.89
C SER A 438 30.34 -12.61 -24.09
N TYR A 439 29.37 -12.32 -23.21
CA TYR A 439 28.51 -11.14 -23.31
C TYR A 439 28.55 -10.38 -21.99
N PHE A 440 28.97 -9.13 -22.03
CA PHE A 440 29.04 -8.22 -20.90
C PHE A 440 28.10 -7.04 -21.13
N PHE A 441 27.58 -6.48 -20.05
CA PHE A 441 26.76 -5.27 -20.08
C PHE A 441 27.64 -4.02 -19.99
N ALA A 442 27.37 -3.03 -20.85
CA ALA A 442 27.95 -1.69 -20.77
C ALA A 442 26.87 -0.69 -20.35
N GLY A 443 27.01 -0.14 -19.14
CA GLY A 443 25.99 0.77 -18.61
C GLY A 443 25.92 0.76 -17.09
N MET A 444 24.83 1.32 -16.57
CA MET A 444 24.56 1.43 -15.13
C MET A 444 23.43 0.51 -14.69
N VAL A 445 23.54 -0.01 -13.47
CA VAL A 445 22.52 -0.84 -12.80
C VAL A 445 22.21 -0.25 -11.44
N ASP A 446 20.93 -0.21 -11.09
CA ASP A 446 20.49 0.36 -9.84
C ASP A 446 19.28 -0.39 -9.27
N GLU A 447 19.10 -0.32 -7.96
CA GLU A 447 17.88 -0.73 -7.24
C GLU A 447 17.39 -2.14 -7.63
N MET A 448 18.27 -3.14 -7.50
CA MET A 448 17.98 -4.52 -7.88
C MET A 448 17.31 -5.29 -6.73
N GLY A 449 16.10 -5.78 -6.96
CA GLY A 449 15.35 -6.60 -6.01
C GLY A 449 15.02 -7.99 -6.55
N ILE A 450 14.90 -8.96 -5.62
CA ILE A 450 14.47 -10.33 -5.89
C ILE A 450 13.44 -10.74 -4.83
N TRP A 451 12.32 -11.32 -5.26
CA TRP A 451 11.20 -11.73 -4.40
C TRP A 451 10.81 -13.19 -4.66
N ASN A 452 10.33 -13.89 -3.63
CA ASN A 452 9.68 -15.21 -3.77
C ASN A 452 8.16 -15.09 -4.01
N LYS A 453 7.79 -14.23 -4.96
CA LYS A 453 6.42 -14.02 -5.42
C LYS A 453 6.41 -13.56 -6.87
N ALA A 454 5.42 -13.96 -7.65
CA ALA A 454 5.15 -13.41 -8.97
C ALA A 454 4.33 -12.11 -8.84
N PHE A 455 4.88 -10.99 -9.32
CA PHE A 455 4.20 -9.70 -9.24
C PHE A 455 2.98 -9.62 -10.17
N SER A 456 1.90 -9.08 -9.63
CA SER A 456 0.75 -8.59 -10.39
C SER A 456 1.10 -7.32 -11.18
N GLN A 457 0.33 -7.00 -12.22
CA GLN A 457 0.54 -5.77 -12.99
C GLN A 457 0.48 -4.51 -12.11
N ALA A 458 -0.39 -4.50 -11.09
CA ALA A 458 -0.49 -3.38 -10.16
C ALA A 458 0.79 -3.19 -9.32
N GLU A 459 1.43 -4.28 -8.90
CA GLU A 459 2.74 -4.23 -8.22
C GLU A 459 3.84 -3.68 -9.13
N VAL A 460 3.84 -4.05 -10.42
CA VAL A 460 4.77 -3.48 -11.41
C VAL A 460 4.57 -1.98 -11.56
N THR A 461 3.33 -1.53 -11.79
CA THR A 461 3.03 -0.09 -11.95
C THR A 461 3.40 0.68 -10.68
N ALA A 462 3.15 0.10 -9.50
CA ALA A 462 3.53 0.69 -8.22
C ALA A 462 5.05 0.78 -8.05
N LEU A 463 5.82 -0.25 -8.44
CA LEU A 463 7.28 -0.24 -8.37
C LEU A 463 7.88 0.78 -9.36
N TYR A 464 7.30 0.90 -10.56
CA TYR A 464 7.74 1.87 -11.57
C TYR A 464 7.49 3.31 -11.16
N ASN A 465 6.35 3.60 -10.52
CA ASN A 465 6.00 4.92 -9.98
C ASN A 465 6.19 6.05 -11.00
N SER A 466 5.65 5.86 -12.22
CA SER A 466 5.75 6.83 -13.33
C SER A 466 7.18 7.25 -13.68
N GLY A 467 8.15 6.35 -13.50
CA GLY A 467 9.56 6.60 -13.80
C GLY A 467 10.37 7.09 -12.60
N ALA A 468 9.72 7.40 -11.48
CA ALA A 468 10.42 7.85 -10.27
C ALA A 468 10.96 6.67 -9.41
N GLY A 469 10.44 5.45 -9.63
CA GLY A 469 10.76 4.27 -8.83
C GLY A 469 10.14 4.30 -7.42
N LYS A 470 9.98 3.11 -6.85
CA LYS A 470 9.85 2.87 -5.40
C LYS A 470 11.04 2.03 -4.95
N PHE A 471 11.64 2.42 -3.83
CA PHE A 471 12.91 1.86 -3.36
C PHE A 471 12.77 1.29 -1.96
N TYR A 472 13.62 0.32 -1.60
CA TYR A 472 13.59 -0.30 -0.27
C TYR A 472 14.10 0.63 0.84
N PRO A 473 13.52 0.60 2.06
CA PRO A 473 12.27 -0.07 2.40
C PRO A 473 11.12 0.64 1.69
N PHE A 474 10.27 -0.12 0.98
CA PHE A 474 9.21 0.42 0.11
C PHE A 474 8.15 1.18 0.92
N ILE A 475 8.44 2.44 1.25
CA ILE A 475 7.59 3.37 2.00
C ILE A 475 6.60 4.12 1.11
#